data_AF-A0A381U9C9-F1
#
_entry.id   AF-A0A381U9C9-F1
#
_cell.length_a   1.000
_cell.length_b   1.000
_cell.length_c   1.000
_cell.angle_alpha   90.00
_cell.angle_beta   90.00
_cell.angle_gamma   90.00
#
_symmetry.space_group_name_H-M   'P 1'
#
loop_
_entity.id
_entity.type
_entity.pdbx_description
1 polymer ?
#
loop_
_entity_poly.entity_id
_entity_poly.type
_entity_poly.pdbx_seq_one_letter_code
_entity_poly.pdbx_strand_id
1 'polypeptide(L)'
;LPLRREALGELRRVGTEISRAVESAIRVVHPVEPSVHGIYGTVFTGVPDRPGADLRNVTVFADRQVDRSPCGTGTAAVMAVLDAMGMLATGQPFNHESIVGTLFRGRLLRRTSVGDCDAIVVEIEGSAWITGEHSFLIDDEDPLREGFLL
;
A
#
# COMPACT_ATOMS: atom_id res chain seq x y z
N LEU A 1 4.37 1.44 -16.84
CA LEU A 1 3.07 2.14 -16.77
C LEU A 1 3.27 3.44 -16.01
N PRO A 2 2.81 4.60 -16.50
CA PRO A 2 3.01 5.86 -15.79
C PRO A 2 2.13 5.91 -14.52
N LEU A 3 2.69 6.36 -13.40
CA LEU A 3 1.99 6.45 -12.11
C LEU A 3 1.15 7.73 -12.00
N ARG A 4 0.22 7.89 -12.95
CA ARG A 4 -0.65 9.06 -13.10
C ARG A 4 -2.12 8.67 -13.20
N ARG A 5 -3.01 9.62 -12.90
CA ARG A 5 -4.45 9.38 -12.78
C ARG A 5 -5.05 8.82 -14.07
N GLU A 6 -4.60 9.29 -15.23
CA GLU A 6 -5.09 8.84 -16.54
C GLU A 6 -4.82 7.33 -16.79
N ALA A 7 -3.84 6.74 -16.11
CA ALA A 7 -3.48 5.34 -16.24
C ALA A 7 -4.14 4.43 -15.19
N LEU A 8 -5.02 4.95 -14.33
CA LEU A 8 -5.60 4.18 -13.22
C LEU A 8 -6.37 2.93 -13.67
N GLY A 9 -7.08 2.98 -14.80
CA GLY A 9 -7.78 1.81 -15.33
C GLY A 9 -6.82 0.66 -15.64
N GLU A 10 -5.68 0.99 -16.25
CA GLU A 10 -4.65 0.03 -16.61
C GLU A 10 -3.88 -0.45 -15.38
N LEU A 11 -3.54 0.44 -14.44
CA LEU A 11 -2.90 0.07 -13.17
C LEU A 11 -3.78 -0.90 -12.36
N ARG A 12 -5.10 -0.68 -12.31
CA ARG A 12 -6.05 -1.60 -11.65
C ARG A 12 -6.05 -2.97 -12.30
N ARG A 13 -6.16 -3.01 -13.64
CA ARG A 13 -6.17 -4.24 -14.42
C ARG A 13 -4.88 -5.04 -14.19
N VAL A 14 -3.73 -4.40 -14.44
CA VAL A 14 -2.42 -5.01 -14.33
C VAL A 14 -2.08 -5.39 -12.89
N GLY A 15 -2.43 -4.56 -11.90
CA GLY A 15 -2.20 -4.89 -10.50
C GLY A 15 -2.95 -6.14 -10.06
N THR A 16 -4.20 -6.29 -10.52
CA THR A 16 -4.99 -7.50 -10.24
C THR A 16 -4.44 -8.73 -10.96
N GLU A 17 -3.96 -8.57 -12.19
CA GLU A 17 -3.33 -9.67 -12.94
C GLU A 17 -2.03 -10.12 -12.27
N ILE A 18 -1.20 -9.18 -11.78
CA ILE A 18 0.02 -9.48 -11.04
C ILE A 18 -0.29 -10.23 -9.75
N SER A 19 -1.21 -9.73 -8.92
CA SER A 19 -1.51 -10.38 -7.64
C SER A 19 -2.02 -11.82 -7.83
N ARG A 20 -2.94 -12.03 -8.78
CA ARG A 20 -3.46 -13.38 -9.12
C ARG A 20 -2.37 -14.29 -9.66
N ALA A 21 -1.52 -13.79 -10.56
CA ALA A 21 -0.41 -14.57 -11.10
C ALA A 21 0.54 -15.02 -9.98
N VAL A 22 0.91 -14.11 -9.07
CA VAL A 22 1.78 -14.43 -7.93
C VAL A 22 1.12 -15.46 -7.00
N GLU A 23 -0.14 -15.27 -6.63
CA GLU A 23 -0.86 -16.23 -5.76
C GLU A 23 -0.97 -17.62 -6.39
N SER A 24 -1.17 -17.71 -7.70
CA SER A 24 -1.21 -19.00 -8.41
C SER A 24 0.15 -19.70 -8.47
N ALA A 25 1.25 -18.94 -8.42
CA ALA A 25 2.60 -19.45 -8.57
C ALA A 25 3.29 -19.74 -7.23
N ILE A 26 2.98 -18.96 -6.19
CA ILE A 26 3.68 -18.96 -4.91
C ILE A 26 2.68 -18.95 -3.78
N ARG A 27 2.83 -19.91 -2.86
CA ARG A 27 2.10 -19.89 -1.60
C ARG A 27 2.74 -18.87 -0.65
N VAL A 28 2.05 -17.77 -0.40
CA VAL A 28 2.48 -16.71 0.53
C VAL A 28 1.80 -16.90 1.87
N VAL A 29 2.60 -17.12 2.92
CA VAL A 29 2.14 -17.29 4.31
C VAL A 29 3.13 -16.57 5.22
N HIS A 30 2.63 -15.83 6.20
CA HIS A 30 3.47 -15.15 7.18
C HIS A 30 4.20 -16.18 8.08
N PRO A 31 5.51 -16.01 8.35
CA PRO A 31 6.35 -17.05 8.94
C PRO A 31 5.95 -17.46 10.37
N VAL A 32 5.30 -16.58 11.12
CA VAL A 32 4.90 -16.84 12.52
C VAL A 32 3.40 -16.67 12.77
N GLU A 33 2.63 -16.27 11.75
CA GLU A 33 1.18 -16.06 11.86
C GLU A 33 0.45 -16.67 10.64
N PRO A 34 0.16 -17.99 10.65
CA PRO A 34 -0.37 -18.67 9.47
C PRO A 34 -1.73 -18.17 8.98
N SER A 35 -2.51 -17.47 9.83
CA SER A 35 -3.75 -16.81 9.43
C SER A 35 -3.52 -15.66 8.45
N VAL A 36 -2.34 -15.04 8.45
CA VAL A 36 -1.93 -14.03 7.47
C VAL A 36 -1.30 -14.75 6.27
N HIS A 37 -2.10 -14.90 5.21
CA HIS A 37 -1.70 -15.58 3.98
C HIS A 37 -2.33 -14.91 2.75
N GLY A 38 -1.78 -15.19 1.58
CA GLY A 38 -2.17 -14.57 0.31
C GLY A 38 -1.49 -13.23 0.06
N ILE A 39 -1.94 -12.53 -1.00
CA ILE A 39 -1.42 -11.24 -1.44
C ILE A 39 -2.49 -10.16 -1.21
N TYR A 40 -2.18 -9.17 -0.37
CA TYR A 40 -3.07 -8.03 -0.13
C TYR A 40 -3.33 -7.20 -1.40
N GLY A 41 -2.28 -6.99 -2.20
CA GLY A 41 -2.34 -6.16 -3.40
C GLY A 41 -0.98 -5.95 -4.04
N THR A 42 -0.96 -5.11 -5.07
CA THR A 42 0.24 -4.73 -5.82
C THR A 42 0.56 -3.27 -5.57
N VAL A 43 1.79 -2.99 -5.14
CA VAL A 43 2.33 -1.63 -5.01
C VAL A 43 3.18 -1.34 -6.24
N PHE A 44 2.72 -0.42 -7.09
CA PHE A 44 3.53 0.12 -8.18
C PHE A 44 4.38 1.25 -7.65
N THR A 45 5.70 1.21 -7.84
CA THR A 45 6.63 2.28 -7.45
C THR A 45 7.32 2.88 -8.67
N GLY A 46 7.73 4.14 -8.57
CA GLY A 46 8.37 4.85 -9.67
C GLY A 46 8.90 6.23 -9.29
N VAL A 47 9.37 6.95 -10.31
CA VAL A 47 9.92 8.30 -10.17
C VAL A 47 8.84 9.24 -9.61
N PRO A 48 9.16 10.04 -8.57
CA PRO A 48 8.22 10.99 -8.01
C PRO A 48 8.03 12.24 -8.88
N ASP A 49 6.87 12.86 -8.76
CA ASP A 49 6.60 14.17 -9.37
C ASP A 49 6.93 15.30 -8.41
N ARG A 50 6.80 15.05 -7.10
CA ARG A 50 6.98 16.05 -6.06
C ARG A 50 8.47 16.25 -5.71
N PRO A 51 8.98 17.49 -5.72
CA PRO A 51 10.32 17.77 -5.20
C PRO A 51 10.47 17.32 -3.75
N GLY A 52 11.54 16.56 -3.47
CA GLY A 52 11.84 16.05 -2.13
C GLY A 52 11.11 14.76 -1.74
N ALA A 53 10.27 14.19 -2.62
CA ALA A 53 9.86 12.80 -2.50
C ALA A 53 10.96 11.88 -3.03
N ASP A 54 11.12 10.71 -2.40
CA ASP A 54 12.10 9.70 -2.81
C ASP A 54 11.53 8.76 -3.87
N LEU A 55 10.27 8.35 -3.69
CA LEU A 55 9.51 7.53 -4.63
C LEU A 55 8.05 7.95 -4.65
N ARG A 56 7.37 7.60 -5.74
CA ARG A 56 5.91 7.67 -5.85
C ARG A 56 5.34 6.28 -6.01
N ASN A 57 4.13 6.07 -5.47
CA ASN A 57 3.42 4.82 -5.61
C ASN A 57 1.94 4.93 -5.97
N VAL A 58 1.43 3.78 -6.41
CA VAL A 58 0.00 3.46 -6.45
C VAL A 58 -0.18 2.06 -5.89
N THR A 59 -0.99 1.91 -4.84
CA THR A 59 -1.36 0.59 -4.32
C THR A 59 -2.72 0.17 -4.87
N VAL A 60 -2.76 -0.96 -5.57
CA VAL A 60 -3.97 -1.62 -6.06
C VAL A 60 -4.26 -2.83 -5.19
N PHE A 61 -5.45 -2.91 -4.60
CA PHE A 61 -5.80 -3.94 -3.62
C PHE A 61 -7.28 -4.34 -3.69
N ALA A 62 -7.63 -5.42 -2.97
CA ALA A 62 -8.98 -5.98 -2.94
C ALA A 62 -9.57 -6.15 -4.37
N ASP A 63 -10.85 -5.85 -4.57
CA ASP A 63 -11.47 -5.83 -5.89
C ASP A 63 -11.15 -4.53 -6.65
N ARG A 64 -9.89 -4.40 -7.10
CA ARG A 64 -9.40 -3.29 -7.95
C ARG A 64 -9.50 -1.90 -7.31
N GLN A 65 -9.54 -1.83 -5.99
CA GLN A 65 -9.49 -0.58 -5.27
C GLN A 65 -8.10 0.05 -5.39
N VAL A 66 -8.03 1.36 -5.22
CA VAL A 66 -6.79 2.14 -5.30
C VAL A 66 -6.64 2.94 -4.02
N ASP A 67 -5.50 2.83 -3.37
CA ASP A 67 -5.19 3.69 -2.23
C ASP A 67 -4.85 5.10 -2.73
N ARG A 68 -5.52 6.11 -2.17
CA ARG A 68 -5.25 7.51 -2.50
C ARG A 68 -4.13 8.06 -1.61
N SER A 69 -3.85 7.43 -0.49
CA SER A 69 -2.66 7.70 0.31
C SER A 69 -1.45 6.94 -0.28
N PRO A 70 -0.22 7.21 0.20
CA PRO A 70 0.93 6.39 -0.13
C PRO A 70 0.85 4.95 0.43
N CYS A 71 -0.23 4.58 1.14
CA CYS A 71 -0.43 3.31 1.82
C CYS A 71 0.63 3.05 2.91
N GLY A 72 0.24 3.06 4.18
CA GLY A 72 1.20 2.94 5.29
C GLY A 72 1.95 1.60 5.29
N THR A 73 1.21 0.50 5.15
CA THR A 73 1.78 -0.85 5.04
C THR A 73 2.54 -1.05 3.73
N GLY A 74 2.04 -0.51 2.61
CA GLY A 74 2.75 -0.51 1.33
C GLY A 74 4.09 0.25 1.41
N THR A 75 4.12 1.38 2.12
CA THR A 75 5.34 2.14 2.38
C THR A 75 6.34 1.33 3.20
N ALA A 76 5.89 0.67 4.27
CA ALA A 76 6.74 -0.20 5.07
C ALA A 76 7.32 -1.37 4.25
N ALA A 77 6.50 -2.00 3.37
CA ALA A 77 6.95 -3.07 2.49
C ALA A 77 8.00 -2.58 1.48
N VAL A 78 7.80 -1.40 0.87
CA VAL A 78 8.79 -0.78 -0.05
C VAL A 78 10.09 -0.47 0.71
N MET A 79 10.01 0.07 1.92
CA MET A 79 11.20 0.32 2.75
C MET A 79 11.95 -0.96 3.09
N ALA A 80 11.27 -2.08 3.34
CA ALA A 80 11.90 -3.38 3.58
C ALA A 80 12.65 -3.88 2.33
N VAL A 81 12.09 -3.69 1.13
CA VAL A 81 12.79 -4.00 -0.13
C VAL A 81 14.01 -3.11 -0.33
N LEU A 82 13.90 -1.81 -0.07
CA LEU A 82 15.03 -0.88 -0.18
C LEU A 82 16.14 -1.20 0.83
N ASP A 83 15.80 -1.60 2.05
CA ASP A 83 16.77 -2.06 3.05
C ASP A 83 17.50 -3.33 2.59
N ALA A 84 16.76 -4.33 2.11
CA ALA A 84 17.34 -5.56 1.57
C ALA A 84 18.26 -5.31 0.35
N MET A 85 18.02 -4.22 -0.39
CA MET A 85 18.88 -3.75 -1.48
C MET A 85 20.08 -2.90 -1.00
N GLY A 86 20.21 -2.62 0.30
CA GLY A 86 21.25 -1.75 0.86
C GLY A 86 21.06 -0.26 0.54
N MET A 87 19.86 0.14 0.14
CA MET A 87 19.53 1.50 -0.30
C MET A 87 18.90 2.37 0.80
N LEU A 88 18.72 1.83 2.00
CA LEU A 88 18.08 2.53 3.12
C LEU A 88 18.93 2.41 4.40
N ALA A 89 19.41 3.55 4.91
CA ALA A 89 20.15 3.60 6.16
C ALA A 89 19.22 3.77 7.37
N THR A 90 19.67 3.31 8.55
CA THR A 90 18.97 3.54 9.82
C THR A 90 18.88 5.04 10.12
N GLY A 91 17.69 5.50 10.51
CA GLY A 91 17.40 6.90 10.76
C GLY A 91 17.19 7.76 9.51
N GLN A 92 17.45 7.23 8.31
CA GLN A 92 17.24 7.96 7.06
C GLN A 92 15.73 8.20 6.84
N PRO A 93 15.32 9.45 6.57
CA PRO A 93 13.95 9.74 6.19
C PRO A 93 13.65 9.20 4.78
N PHE A 94 12.43 8.72 4.57
CA PHE A 94 11.91 8.24 3.29
C PHE A 94 10.56 8.89 3.01
N ASN A 95 10.50 9.82 2.07
CA ASN A 95 9.29 10.54 1.68
C ASN A 95 8.59 9.82 0.52
N HIS A 96 7.45 9.19 0.80
CA HIS A 96 6.71 8.39 -0.17
C HIS A 96 5.49 9.16 -0.69
N GLU A 97 5.43 9.38 -1.99
CA GLU A 97 4.37 10.12 -2.68
C GLU A 97 3.25 9.19 -3.16
N SER A 98 2.00 9.63 -3.03
CA SER A 98 0.83 8.93 -3.56
C SER A 98 0.47 9.36 -4.98
N ILE A 99 -0.47 8.63 -5.60
CA ILE A 99 -1.07 8.97 -6.89
C ILE A 99 -1.79 10.33 -6.94
N VAL A 100 -2.10 10.91 -5.77
CA VAL A 100 -2.73 12.24 -5.67
C VAL A 100 -1.78 13.31 -5.10
N GLY A 101 -0.49 13.00 -4.89
CA GLY A 101 0.54 13.94 -4.47
C GLY A 101 0.65 14.17 -2.95
N THR A 102 -0.05 13.36 -2.14
CA THR A 102 0.12 13.35 -0.68
C THR A 102 1.41 12.62 -0.30
N LEU A 103 1.94 12.91 0.90
CA LEU A 103 3.19 12.34 1.40
C LEU A 103 2.96 11.60 2.71
N PHE A 104 3.66 10.48 2.86
CA PHE A 104 4.03 9.88 4.13
C PHE A 104 5.54 9.98 4.31
N ARG A 105 5.97 10.11 5.55
CA ARG A 105 7.38 10.06 5.93
C ARG A 105 7.65 8.76 6.65
N GLY A 106 8.49 7.93 6.06
CA GLY A 106 9.02 6.71 6.65
C GLY A 106 10.35 6.98 7.33
N ARG A 107 10.65 6.21 8.38
CA ARG A 107 12.00 6.15 8.97
C ARG A 107 12.33 4.74 9.43
N LEU A 108 13.47 4.21 8.99
CA LEU A 108 13.96 2.91 9.48
C LEU A 108 14.52 3.10 10.89
N LEU A 109 13.87 2.48 11.89
CA LEU A 109 14.28 2.59 13.29
C LEU A 109 15.36 1.58 13.65
N ARG A 110 15.18 0.32 13.25
CA ARG A 110 16.14 -0.77 13.51
C ARG A 110 15.87 -1.98 12.62
N ARG A 111 16.89 -2.82 12.45
CA ARG A 111 16.76 -4.16 11.85
C ARG A 111 16.45 -5.18 12.95
N THR A 112 15.78 -6.27 12.58
CA THR A 112 15.28 -7.32 13.47
C THR A 112 15.06 -8.60 12.66
N SER A 113 14.53 -9.65 13.28
CA SER A 113 14.00 -10.82 12.56
C SER A 113 12.55 -11.10 12.96
N VAL A 114 11.83 -11.79 12.08
CA VAL A 114 10.49 -12.37 12.33
C VAL A 114 10.51 -13.82 11.86
N GLY A 115 10.54 -14.76 12.81
CA GLY A 115 10.88 -16.14 12.50
C GLY A 115 12.29 -16.23 11.90
N ASP A 116 12.42 -16.93 10.79
CA ASP A 116 13.68 -17.10 10.06
C ASP A 116 13.93 -15.99 9.01
N CYS A 117 13.09 -14.96 8.96
CA CYS A 117 13.21 -13.85 8.01
C CYS A 117 13.87 -12.63 8.65
N ASP A 118 14.84 -12.04 7.93
CA ASP A 118 15.32 -10.69 8.23
C ASP A 118 14.18 -9.68 8.04
N ALA A 119 14.10 -8.71 8.94
CA ALA A 119 13.02 -7.74 8.99
C ALA A 119 13.50 -6.37 9.48
N ILE A 120 12.64 -5.36 9.33
CA ILE A 120 12.89 -4.01 9.82
C ILE A 120 11.71 -3.50 10.63
N VAL A 121 12.00 -2.64 11.60
CA VAL A 121 11.00 -1.82 12.28
C VAL A 121 11.07 -0.42 11.68
N VAL A 122 9.95 0.03 11.13
CA VAL A 122 9.81 1.36 10.54
C VAL A 122 8.77 2.18 11.29
N GLU A 123 8.96 3.49 11.28
CA GLU A 123 7.96 4.47 11.65
C GLU A 123 7.37 5.06 10.37
N ILE A 124 6.05 5.23 10.33
CA ILE A 124 5.34 5.90 9.23
C ILE A 124 4.55 7.06 9.82
N GLU A 125 4.89 8.27 9.38
CA GLU A 125 4.21 9.51 9.74
C GLU A 125 3.32 9.98 8.58
N GLY A 126 2.10 10.39 8.92
CA GLY A 126 1.15 10.98 8.01
C GLY A 126 0.26 11.98 8.74
N SER A 127 -0.81 12.41 8.08
CA SER A 127 -1.81 13.30 8.68
C SER A 127 -3.20 12.90 8.24
N ALA A 128 -4.18 13.17 9.10
CA ALA A 128 -5.59 12.92 8.87
C ALA A 128 -6.41 14.14 9.31
N TRP A 129 -7.59 14.31 8.72
CA TRP A 129 -8.46 15.45 8.98
C TRP A 129 -9.89 14.95 9.20
N ILE A 130 -10.63 15.60 10.10
CA ILE A 130 -12.06 15.35 10.26
C ILE A 130 -12.77 15.85 9.00
N THR A 131 -13.50 14.97 8.33
CA THR A 131 -14.23 15.27 7.09
C THR A 131 -15.71 15.51 7.30
N GLY A 132 -16.25 15.08 8.44
CA GLY A 132 -17.66 15.20 8.76
C GLY A 132 -18.07 14.32 9.93
N GLU A 133 -19.28 14.56 10.41
CA GLU A 133 -20.02 13.68 11.31
C GLU A 133 -21.20 13.12 10.52
N HIS A 134 -21.39 11.80 10.57
CA HIS A 134 -22.34 11.11 9.72
C HIS A 134 -23.29 10.25 10.57
N SER A 135 -24.59 10.34 10.30
CA SER A 135 -25.60 9.39 10.78
C SER A 135 -26.13 8.60 9.58
N PHE A 136 -25.77 7.32 9.50
CA PHE A 136 -26.28 6.43 8.46
C PHE A 136 -27.58 5.78 8.95
N LEU A 137 -28.62 5.84 8.13
CA LEU A 137 -29.93 5.22 8.39
C LEU A 137 -30.18 4.19 7.31
N ILE A 138 -30.62 2.99 7.71
CA ILE A 138 -30.89 1.87 6.83
C ILE A 138 -32.32 1.40 7.14
N ASP A 139 -33.19 1.44 6.14
CA ASP A 139 -34.56 0.95 6.24
C ASP A 139 -34.60 -0.54 5.86
N ASP A 140 -35.37 -1.34 6.61
CA ASP A 140 -35.54 -2.77 6.33
C ASP A 140 -36.26 -3.01 4.99
N GLU A 141 -37.09 -2.06 4.54
CA GLU A 141 -37.80 -2.11 3.25
C GLU A 141 -36.97 -1.56 2.08
N ASP A 142 -35.78 -0.99 2.30
CA ASP A 142 -34.92 -0.50 1.22
C ASP A 142 -34.36 -1.68 0.40
N PRO A 143 -34.69 -1.80 -0.90
CA PRO A 143 -34.21 -2.88 -1.75
C PRO A 143 -32.70 -2.86 -2.00
N LEU A 144 -32.02 -1.75 -1.69
CA LEU A 144 -30.58 -1.56 -1.84
C LEU A 144 -29.86 -1.33 -0.51
N ARG A 145 -30.47 -1.74 0.62
CA ARG A 145 -29.93 -1.54 1.99
C ARG A 145 -28.50 -2.08 2.20
N GLU A 146 -28.07 -3.06 1.41
CA GLU A 146 -26.74 -3.68 1.46
C GLU A 146 -25.71 -2.99 0.55
N GLY A 147 -26.14 -1.96 -0.20
CA GLY A 147 -25.32 -1.29 -1.21
C GLY A 147 -25.18 -2.10 -2.50
N PHE A 148 -24.38 -1.57 -3.42
CA PHE A 148 -24.05 -2.22 -4.69
C PHE A 148 -22.69 -1.74 -5.19
N LEU A 149 -22.07 -2.51 -6.10
CA LEU A 149 -20.80 -2.20 -6.75
C LEU A 149 -21.00 -2.21 -8.27
N LEU A 150 -20.35 -1.28 -8.98
CA LEU A 150 -20.39 -1.15 -10.45
C LEU A 150 -19.02 -1.37 -11.08
#